data_AF-A0A7Z0A9M6-F1
#
_entry.id   AF-A0A7Z0A9M6-F1
#
_cell.length_a   1.000
_cell.length_b   1.000
_cell.length_c   1.000
_cell.angle_alpha   90.00
_cell.angle_beta   90.00
_cell.angle_gamma   90.00
#
_symmetry.space_group_name_H-M   'P 1'
#
loop_
_entity.id
_entity.type
_entity.pdbx_description
1 polymer ?
#
loop_
_entity_poly.entity_id
_entity_poly.type
_entity_poly.pdbx_seq_one_letter_code
_entity_poly.pdbx_strand_id
1 'polypeptide(L)'
;MTARNANSSDPSAPLAESAAQLTASVESLHSVLAADADGLAAVRAALATRRAADAVVPAAVETARARGRTWQEIGDILGISRQAAFQRFGHPVDPRTGGPMNKTPLPDAVHRAAEAFEWMQAGRWHDVYASFDETMQGKLPEEQLGSVWAQVVATVGDFGAAGTPAARRAADYTVVDVPLSFEAAEMVGRVTYDDAGKIAGFFVLTPEQAKSF
;
A
#
# COMPACT_ATOMS: atom_id res chain seq x y z
N MET A 1 11.89 -33.90 -20.94
CA MET A 1 11.83 -33.10 -19.71
C MET A 1 12.47 -31.75 -20.03
N THR A 2 11.73 -30.88 -20.71
CA THR A 2 12.26 -29.60 -21.22
C THR A 2 11.13 -28.58 -21.32
N ALA A 3 11.13 -27.57 -20.46
CA ALA A 3 10.58 -26.23 -20.69
C ALA A 3 10.77 -25.41 -19.41
N ARG A 4 11.87 -24.65 -19.33
CA ARG A 4 12.00 -23.51 -18.41
C ARG A 4 11.53 -22.29 -19.21
N ASN A 5 10.30 -21.84 -18.96
CA ASN A 5 9.78 -20.59 -19.49
C ASN A 5 10.62 -19.42 -18.92
N ALA A 6 11.57 -18.93 -19.71
CA ALA A 6 12.19 -17.64 -19.48
C ALA A 6 11.27 -16.56 -20.08
N ASN A 7 10.27 -16.13 -19.30
CA ASN A 7 9.54 -14.90 -19.58
C ASN A 7 10.40 -13.71 -19.14
N SER A 8 11.48 -13.44 -19.88
CA SER A 8 12.31 -12.25 -19.70
C SER A 8 11.67 -11.11 -20.49
N SER A 9 10.75 -10.39 -19.86
CA SER A 9 10.24 -9.11 -20.37
C SER A 9 11.43 -8.18 -20.61
N ASP A 10 11.59 -7.66 -21.83
CA ASP A 10 12.65 -6.69 -22.15
C ASP A 10 12.43 -5.43 -21.30
N PRO A 11 13.36 -5.08 -20.39
CA PRO A 11 13.22 -3.92 -19.52
C PRO A 11 13.21 -2.58 -20.28
N SER A 12 13.52 -2.59 -21.58
CA SER A 12 13.52 -1.41 -22.46
C SER A 12 12.16 -1.14 -23.09
N ALA A 13 11.22 -2.10 -23.04
CA ALA A 13 9.92 -1.98 -23.70
C ALA A 13 9.06 -0.81 -23.19
N PRO A 14 8.94 -0.55 -21.86
CA PRO A 14 8.13 0.56 -21.35
C PRO A 14 8.65 1.95 -21.78
N LEU A 15 9.98 2.09 -21.89
CA LEU A 15 10.60 3.34 -22.35
C LEU A 15 10.37 3.56 -23.85
N ALA A 16 10.49 2.51 -24.66
CA ALA A 16 10.24 2.60 -26.10
C ALA A 16 8.78 2.98 -26.39
N GLU A 17 7.83 2.39 -25.66
CA GLU A 17 6.40 2.73 -25.75
C GLU A 17 6.14 4.18 -25.32
N SER A 18 6.68 4.61 -24.18
CA SER A 18 6.53 5.99 -23.70
C SER A 18 7.11 7.02 -24.68
N ALA A 19 8.26 6.70 -25.30
CA ALA A 19 8.87 7.55 -26.32
C ALA A 19 8.02 7.63 -27.60
N ALA A 20 7.47 6.50 -28.06
CA ALA A 20 6.56 6.47 -29.20
C ALA A 20 5.28 7.29 -28.94
N GLN A 21 4.72 7.19 -27.73
CA GLN A 21 3.55 7.97 -27.33
C GLN A 21 3.83 9.48 -27.30
N LEU A 22 5.03 9.89 -26.86
CA LEU A 22 5.47 11.29 -26.93
C LEU A 22 5.56 11.76 -28.38
N THR A 23 6.19 11.00 -29.27
CA THR A 23 6.28 11.33 -30.69
C THR A 23 4.90 11.52 -31.31
N ALA A 24 3.99 10.56 -31.12
CA ALA A 24 2.61 10.65 -31.62
C ALA A 24 1.86 11.87 -31.06
N SER A 25 2.08 12.21 -29.79
CA SER A 25 1.44 13.39 -29.17
C SER A 25 1.96 14.71 -29.74
N VAL A 26 3.27 14.81 -30.01
CA VAL A 26 3.89 15.97 -30.65
C VAL A 26 3.40 16.14 -32.09
N GLU A 27 3.32 15.04 -32.86
CA GLU A 27 2.76 15.06 -34.22
C GLU A 27 1.30 15.52 -34.23
N SER A 28 0.50 15.04 -33.28
CA SER A 28 -0.90 15.48 -33.12
C SER A 28 -0.99 16.98 -32.79
N LEU A 29 -0.15 17.48 -31.87
CA LEU A 29 -0.09 18.92 -31.56
C LEU A 29 0.28 19.73 -32.79
N HIS A 30 1.32 19.32 -33.53
CA HIS A 30 1.73 19.98 -34.76
C HIS A 30 0.59 20.01 -35.79
N SER A 31 -0.11 18.89 -35.98
CA SER A 31 -1.27 18.82 -36.88
C SER A 31 -2.41 19.75 -36.46
N VAL A 32 -2.72 19.85 -35.17
CA VAL A 32 -3.78 20.73 -34.64
C VAL A 32 -3.43 22.20 -34.85
N LEU A 33 -2.17 22.57 -34.63
CA LEU A 33 -1.69 23.93 -34.87
C LEU A 33 -1.65 24.28 -36.36
N ALA A 34 -1.27 23.34 -37.23
CA ALA A 34 -1.23 23.54 -38.68
C ALA A 34 -2.62 23.66 -39.31
N ALA A 35 -3.64 23.05 -38.71
CA ALA A 35 -5.02 23.08 -39.19
C ALA A 35 -5.81 24.34 -38.79
N ASP A 36 -5.18 25.32 -38.12
CA ASP A 36 -5.83 26.50 -37.51
C ASP A 36 -7.05 26.11 -36.66
N ALA A 37 -6.91 25.02 -35.89
CA ALA A 37 -7.97 24.51 -35.05
C ALA A 37 -8.28 25.50 -33.90
N ASP A 38 -9.52 25.48 -33.40
CA ASP A 38 -9.93 26.31 -32.26
C ASP A 38 -8.95 26.17 -31.07
N GLY A 39 -8.75 27.27 -30.34
CA GLY A 39 -7.75 27.37 -29.28
C GLY A 39 -7.90 26.30 -28.20
N LEU A 40 -9.12 25.80 -27.96
CA LEU A 40 -9.34 24.70 -27.01
C LEU A 40 -8.78 23.36 -27.48
N ALA A 41 -8.77 23.10 -28.80
CA ALA A 41 -8.14 21.91 -29.36
C ALA A 41 -6.62 21.97 -29.20
N ALA A 42 -6.01 23.13 -29.44
CA ALA A 42 -4.58 23.35 -29.24
C ALA A 42 -4.17 23.15 -27.76
N VAL A 43 -4.94 23.69 -26.82
CA VAL A 43 -4.72 23.47 -25.38
C VAL A 43 -4.78 21.99 -25.02
N ARG A 44 -5.77 21.25 -25.54
CA ARG A 44 -5.92 19.80 -25.28
C ARG A 44 -4.73 19.00 -25.80
N ALA A 45 -4.27 19.29 -27.02
CA ALA A 45 -3.12 18.62 -27.62
C ALA A 45 -1.81 18.94 -26.88
N ALA A 46 -1.64 20.17 -26.42
CA ALA A 46 -0.49 20.56 -25.60
C ALA A 46 -0.48 19.83 -24.24
N LEU A 47 -1.65 19.68 -23.59
CA LEU A 47 -1.77 18.91 -22.36
C LEU A 47 -1.49 17.41 -22.57
N ALA A 48 -1.92 16.83 -23.69
CA ALA A 48 -1.60 15.45 -24.03
C ALA A 48 -0.09 15.25 -24.23
N THR A 49 0.56 16.17 -24.95
CA THR A 49 2.01 16.18 -25.14
C THR A 49 2.76 16.27 -23.82
N ARG A 50 2.33 17.17 -22.91
CA ARG A 50 2.94 17.28 -21.57
C ARG A 50 2.82 15.98 -20.78
N ARG A 51 1.64 15.35 -20.75
CA ARG A 51 1.44 14.06 -20.07
C ARG A 51 2.34 12.96 -20.64
N ALA A 52 2.47 12.89 -21.97
CA ALA A 52 3.34 11.92 -22.61
C ALA A 52 4.82 12.17 -22.26
N ALA A 53 5.27 13.43 -22.24
CA ALA A 53 6.62 13.79 -21.83
C ALA A 53 6.88 13.45 -20.35
N ASP A 54 5.92 13.74 -19.47
CA ASP A 54 6.01 13.43 -18.04
C ASP A 54 6.14 11.91 -17.78
N ALA A 55 5.58 11.07 -18.65
CA ALA A 55 5.66 9.61 -18.55
C ALA A 55 7.03 9.03 -18.96
N VAL A 56 7.79 9.72 -19.83
CA VAL A 56 9.09 9.24 -20.31
C VAL A 56 10.13 9.16 -19.19
N VAL A 57 10.16 10.15 -18.28
CA VAL A 57 11.18 10.21 -17.21
C VAL A 57 11.09 9.01 -16.26
N PRO A 58 9.93 8.64 -15.69
CA PRO A 58 9.79 7.41 -14.91
C PRO A 58 10.21 6.15 -15.68
N ALA A 59 9.81 6.00 -16.95
CA ALA A 59 10.16 4.83 -17.77
C ALA A 59 11.68 4.75 -18.04
N ALA A 60 12.35 5.89 -18.22
CA ALA A 60 13.79 5.97 -18.39
C ALA A 60 14.53 5.61 -17.09
N VAL A 61 14.01 6.07 -15.93
CA VAL A 61 14.53 5.72 -14.61
C VAL A 61 14.38 4.22 -14.35
N GLU A 62 13.23 3.62 -14.66
CA GLU A 62 13.00 2.18 -14.54
C GLU A 62 13.97 1.37 -15.41
N THR A 63 14.14 1.76 -16.68
CA THR A 63 15.10 1.15 -17.60
C THR A 63 16.53 1.26 -17.06
N ALA A 64 16.92 2.42 -16.50
CA ALA A 64 18.24 2.62 -15.90
C ALA A 64 18.45 1.74 -14.67
N ARG A 65 17.42 1.60 -13.82
CA ARG A 65 17.43 0.69 -12.66
C ARG A 65 17.58 -0.77 -13.08
N ALA A 66 16.86 -1.20 -14.12
CA ALA A 66 16.97 -2.56 -14.67
C ALA A 66 18.36 -2.86 -15.24
N ARG A 67 19.07 -1.82 -15.72
CA ARG A 67 20.48 -1.90 -16.17
C ARG A 67 21.50 -1.74 -15.04
N GLY A 68 21.05 -1.75 -13.78
CA GLY A 68 21.92 -1.74 -12.59
C GLY A 68 22.41 -0.36 -12.16
N ARG A 69 21.89 0.74 -12.70
CA ARG A 69 22.26 2.10 -12.24
C ARG A 69 21.72 2.36 -10.83
N THR A 70 22.49 3.04 -10.02
CA THR A 70 22.17 3.35 -8.63
C THR A 70 21.27 4.58 -8.50
N TRP A 71 20.55 4.70 -7.38
CA TRP A 71 19.76 5.89 -7.07
C TRP A 71 20.60 7.17 -6.92
N GLN A 72 21.90 7.03 -6.62
CA GLN A 72 22.82 8.16 -6.58
C GLN A 72 23.05 8.68 -8.01
N GLU A 73 23.48 7.83 -8.94
CA GLU A 73 23.71 8.21 -10.34
C GLU A 73 22.46 8.79 -11.00
N ILE A 74 21.28 8.22 -10.70
CA ILE A 74 20.00 8.74 -11.19
C ILE A 74 19.68 10.11 -10.58
N GLY A 75 19.89 10.28 -9.27
CA GLY A 75 19.69 11.57 -8.59
C GLY A 75 20.60 12.66 -9.15
N ASP A 76 21.88 12.34 -9.40
CA ASP A 76 22.87 13.26 -9.95
C ASP A 76 22.44 13.78 -11.34
N ILE A 77 21.93 12.90 -12.21
CA ILE A 77 21.40 13.30 -13.53
C ILE A 77 20.13 14.17 -13.40
N LEU A 78 19.26 13.84 -12.44
CA LEU A 78 18.01 14.57 -12.21
C LEU A 78 18.20 15.88 -11.43
N GLY A 79 19.40 16.17 -10.93
CA GLY A 79 19.68 17.32 -10.08
C GLY A 79 19.00 17.25 -8.70
N ILE A 80 18.71 16.06 -8.21
CA ILE A 80 18.06 15.84 -6.90
C ILE A 80 18.88 14.87 -6.04
N SER A 81 18.64 14.87 -4.73
CA SER A 81 19.33 13.93 -3.85
C SER A 81 18.94 12.47 -4.15
N ARG A 82 19.83 11.52 -3.82
CA ARG A 82 19.56 10.07 -3.88
C ARG A 82 18.24 9.71 -3.19
N GLN A 83 18.00 10.26 -2.01
CA GLN A 83 16.78 9.99 -1.23
C GLN A 83 15.53 10.53 -1.94
N ALA A 84 15.61 11.73 -2.52
CA ALA A 84 14.52 12.30 -3.31
C ALA A 84 14.23 11.47 -4.58
N ALA A 85 15.28 10.98 -5.26
CA ALA A 85 15.12 10.08 -6.40
C ALA A 85 14.46 8.75 -5.99
N PHE A 86 14.91 8.14 -4.89
CA PHE A 86 14.31 6.92 -4.36
C PHE A 86 12.84 7.12 -3.94
N GLN A 87 12.51 8.23 -3.27
CA GLN A 87 11.13 8.51 -2.89
C GLN A 87 10.23 8.76 -4.10
N ARG A 88 10.74 9.44 -5.14
CA ARG A 88 9.96 9.83 -6.32
C ARG A 88 9.77 8.70 -7.33
N PHE A 89 10.76 7.83 -7.50
CA PHE A 89 10.77 6.80 -8.55
C PHE A 89 11.04 5.39 -8.04
N GLY A 90 11.44 5.24 -6.79
CA GLY A 90 11.68 3.94 -6.18
C GLY A 90 10.38 3.24 -5.82
N HIS A 91 10.35 1.94 -6.08
CA HIS A 91 9.41 1.04 -5.44
C HIS A 91 10.09 0.53 -4.17
N PRO A 92 9.47 0.62 -2.98
CA PRO A 92 9.99 -0.09 -1.82
C PRO A 92 10.12 -1.56 -2.21
N VAL A 93 11.34 -2.08 -2.12
CA VAL A 93 11.65 -3.46 -2.44
C VAL A 93 11.77 -4.17 -1.10
N ASP A 94 11.12 -5.31 -0.94
CA ASP A 94 11.32 -6.13 0.25
C ASP A 94 12.80 -6.60 0.29
N PRO A 95 13.57 -6.24 1.33
CA PRO A 95 14.99 -6.59 1.43
C PRO A 95 15.25 -8.10 1.46
N ARG A 96 14.25 -8.93 1.81
CA ARG A 96 14.36 -10.38 1.95
C ARG A 96 14.09 -11.13 0.64
N THR A 97 13.20 -10.61 -0.20
CA THR A 97 12.72 -11.31 -1.39
C THR A 97 13.13 -10.64 -2.70
N GLY A 98 13.56 -9.36 -2.67
CA GLY A 98 13.93 -8.60 -3.87
C GLY A 98 12.74 -8.28 -4.79
N GLY A 99 11.52 -8.62 -4.38
CA GLY A 99 10.28 -8.37 -5.12
C GLY A 99 9.71 -6.98 -4.84
N PRO A 100 8.87 -6.45 -5.76
CA PRO A 100 8.14 -5.21 -5.53
C PRO A 100 7.18 -5.39 -4.34
N MET A 101 7.25 -4.49 -3.36
CA MET A 101 6.35 -4.54 -2.19
C MET A 101 4.90 -4.38 -2.66
N ASN A 102 4.08 -5.41 -2.45
CA ASN A 102 2.65 -5.34 -2.72
C ASN A 102 2.06 -4.22 -1.84
N LYS A 103 1.32 -3.29 -2.45
CA LYS A 103 0.67 -2.17 -1.74
C LYS A 103 -0.81 -2.41 -1.51
N THR A 104 -1.37 -3.49 -2.07
CA THR A 104 -2.79 -3.78 -1.99
C THR A 104 -3.10 -4.47 -0.66
N PRO A 105 -3.95 -3.88 0.19
CA PRO A 105 -4.45 -4.54 1.40
C PRO A 105 -5.19 -5.84 1.04
N LEU A 106 -5.19 -6.80 1.96
CA LEU A 106 -6.01 -8.00 1.85
C LEU A 106 -7.48 -7.63 1.58
N PRO A 107 -8.14 -8.22 0.57
CA PRO A 107 -9.57 -8.04 0.33
C PRO A 107 -10.38 -8.37 1.59
N ASP A 108 -11.44 -7.62 1.84
CA ASP A 108 -12.34 -7.77 2.99
C ASP A 108 -11.71 -7.59 4.39
N ALA A 109 -10.44 -7.17 4.49
CA ALA A 109 -9.76 -6.98 5.78
C ALA A 109 -10.50 -6.00 6.71
N VAL A 110 -11.11 -4.96 6.15
CA VAL A 110 -11.95 -4.00 6.89
C VAL A 110 -13.13 -4.70 7.56
N HIS A 111 -13.83 -5.56 6.81
CA HIS A 111 -15.00 -6.27 7.33
C HIS A 111 -14.60 -7.27 8.41
N ARG A 112 -13.54 -8.04 8.17
CA ARG A 112 -13.00 -9.00 9.15
C ARG A 112 -12.56 -8.33 10.45
N ALA A 113 -11.95 -7.14 10.37
CA ALA A 113 -11.53 -6.42 11.57
C ALA A 113 -12.73 -5.92 12.38
N ALA A 114 -13.76 -5.39 11.72
CA ALA A 114 -15.00 -5.00 12.40
C ALA A 114 -15.66 -6.21 13.08
N GLU A 115 -15.78 -7.33 12.37
CA GLU A 115 -16.34 -8.58 12.89
C GLU A 115 -15.54 -9.12 14.10
N ALA A 116 -14.21 -9.05 14.05
CA ALA A 116 -13.37 -9.45 15.18
C ALA A 116 -13.64 -8.62 16.44
N PHE A 117 -13.82 -7.30 16.32
CA PHE A 117 -14.19 -6.45 17.46
C PHE A 117 -15.63 -6.69 17.93
N GLU A 118 -16.56 -7.02 17.03
CA GLU A 118 -17.92 -7.44 17.40
C GLU A 118 -17.91 -8.75 18.19
N TRP A 119 -17.10 -9.73 17.79
CA TRP A 119 -16.93 -10.97 18.54
C TRP A 119 -16.32 -10.72 19.93
N MET A 120 -15.35 -9.80 20.04
CA MET A 120 -14.78 -9.39 21.34
C MET A 120 -15.85 -8.76 22.24
N GLN A 121 -16.71 -7.90 21.70
CA GLN A 121 -17.82 -7.30 22.45
C GLN A 121 -18.87 -8.34 22.88
N ALA A 122 -19.18 -9.29 21.99
CA ALA A 122 -20.15 -10.36 22.25
C ALA A 122 -19.59 -11.49 23.15
N GLY A 123 -18.32 -11.42 23.56
CA GLY A 123 -17.67 -12.48 24.34
C GLY A 123 -17.47 -13.79 23.57
N ARG A 124 -17.45 -13.71 22.23
CA ARG A 124 -17.25 -14.85 21.31
C ARG A 124 -15.77 -15.18 21.16
N TRP A 125 -15.14 -15.58 22.28
CA TRP A 125 -13.69 -15.81 22.34
C TRP A 125 -13.19 -16.86 21.36
N HIS A 126 -13.98 -17.90 21.15
CA HIS A 126 -13.67 -18.98 20.22
C HIS A 126 -13.45 -18.48 18.78
N ASP A 127 -14.35 -17.62 18.29
CA ASP A 127 -14.29 -17.11 16.92
C ASP A 127 -13.09 -16.18 16.70
N VAL A 128 -12.77 -15.36 17.71
CA VAL A 128 -11.57 -14.52 17.71
C VAL A 128 -10.31 -15.39 17.71
N TYR A 129 -10.24 -16.38 18.60
CA TYR A 129 -9.09 -17.27 18.72
C TYR A 129 -8.87 -18.10 17.44
N ALA A 130 -9.93 -18.60 16.81
CA ALA A 130 -9.84 -19.32 15.54
C ALA A 130 -9.31 -18.45 14.38
N SER A 131 -9.45 -17.14 14.50
CA SER A 131 -8.97 -16.16 13.53
C SER A 131 -7.48 -15.81 13.71
N PHE A 132 -6.88 -16.16 14.84
CA PHE A 132 -5.46 -15.95 15.11
C PHE A 132 -4.57 -16.88 14.28
N ASP A 133 -3.35 -16.43 13.99
CA ASP A 133 -2.29 -17.30 13.46
C ASP A 133 -1.72 -18.23 14.54
N GLU A 134 -0.92 -19.21 14.13
CA GLU A 134 -0.32 -20.20 15.05
C GLU A 134 0.59 -19.52 16.11
N THR A 135 1.22 -18.40 15.77
CA THR A 135 2.11 -17.67 16.67
C THR A 135 1.33 -17.00 17.80
N MET A 136 0.22 -16.35 17.47
CA MET A 136 -0.69 -15.70 18.40
C MET A 136 -1.38 -16.74 19.30
N GLN A 137 -1.87 -17.84 18.72
CA GLN A 137 -2.47 -18.94 19.48
C GLN A 137 -1.47 -19.55 20.48
N GLY A 138 -0.20 -19.70 20.10
CA GLY A 138 0.85 -20.18 21.00
C GLY A 138 1.21 -19.20 22.13
N LYS A 139 0.94 -17.90 21.98
CA LYS A 139 1.26 -16.87 22.98
C LYS A 139 0.08 -16.52 23.89
N LEU A 140 -1.15 -16.63 23.40
CA LEU A 140 -2.36 -16.27 24.13
C LEU A 140 -3.40 -17.39 24.00
N PRO A 141 -3.46 -18.31 24.98
CA PRO A 141 -4.46 -19.36 25.00
C PRO A 141 -5.90 -18.82 25.02
N GLU A 142 -6.83 -19.52 24.38
CA GLU A 142 -8.24 -19.12 24.25
C GLU A 142 -8.89 -18.76 25.60
N GLU A 143 -8.61 -19.56 26.63
CA GLU A 143 -9.12 -19.37 28.00
C GLU A 143 -8.68 -18.06 28.66
N GLN A 144 -7.56 -17.48 28.22
CA GLN A 144 -7.00 -16.24 28.78
C GLN A 144 -7.47 -15.00 28.02
N LEU A 145 -8.04 -15.15 26.82
CA LEU A 145 -8.44 -14.05 25.95
C LEU A 145 -9.46 -13.13 26.63
N GLY A 146 -10.47 -13.72 27.28
CA GLY A 146 -11.48 -12.97 28.02
C GLY A 146 -10.90 -12.17 29.18
N SER A 147 -9.92 -12.72 29.90
CA SER A 147 -9.25 -12.02 31.01
C SER A 147 -8.39 -10.86 30.53
N VAL A 148 -7.65 -11.04 29.43
CA VAL A 148 -6.84 -9.96 28.83
C VAL A 148 -7.76 -8.83 28.33
N TRP A 149 -8.88 -9.17 27.69
CA TRP A 149 -9.85 -8.17 27.26
C TRP A 149 -10.50 -7.41 28.42
N ALA A 150 -10.86 -8.12 29.49
CA ALA A 150 -11.42 -7.50 30.68
C ALA A 150 -10.44 -6.48 31.32
N GLN A 151 -9.14 -6.75 31.28
CA GLN A 151 -8.12 -5.79 31.75
C GLN A 151 -8.07 -4.53 30.87
N VAL A 152 -8.21 -4.68 29.54
CA VAL A 152 -8.28 -3.54 28.62
C VAL A 152 -9.52 -2.69 28.94
N VAL A 153 -10.70 -3.30 28.99
CA VAL A 153 -11.97 -2.61 29.34
C VAL A 153 -11.89 -1.94 30.71
N ALA A 154 -11.31 -2.60 31.72
CA ALA A 154 -11.11 -2.00 33.04
C ALA A 154 -10.19 -0.76 33.03
N THR A 155 -9.33 -0.62 32.01
CA THR A 155 -8.41 0.50 31.88
C THR A 155 -9.03 1.67 31.09
N VAL A 156 -9.75 1.39 30.01
CA VAL A 156 -10.29 2.42 29.09
C VAL A 156 -11.79 2.65 29.18
N GLY A 157 -12.49 1.90 30.03
CA GLY A 157 -13.95 1.97 30.21
C GLY A 157 -14.70 1.06 29.26
N ASP A 158 -16.03 1.15 29.27
CA ASP A 158 -16.89 0.34 28.41
C ASP A 158 -16.76 0.75 26.95
N PHE A 159 -16.75 -0.25 26.06
CA PHE A 159 -16.68 -0.06 24.62
C PHE A 159 -18.04 0.41 24.08
N GLY A 160 -18.07 1.61 23.48
CA GLY A 160 -19.28 2.24 22.97
C GLY A 160 -19.55 1.92 21.50
N ALA A 161 -18.70 2.39 20.59
CA ALA A 161 -18.93 2.26 19.14
C ALA A 161 -17.63 2.11 18.35
N ALA A 162 -17.70 1.36 17.24
CA ALA A 162 -16.65 1.35 16.23
C ALA A 162 -16.95 2.40 15.15
N GLY A 163 -15.96 3.24 14.84
CA GLY A 163 -15.98 4.12 13.68
C GLY A 163 -15.60 3.39 12.39
N THR A 164 -15.39 4.14 11.31
CA THR A 164 -15.05 3.56 10.00
C THR A 164 -13.62 3.00 9.99
N PRO A 165 -13.43 1.68 9.75
CA PRO A 165 -12.10 1.11 9.66
C PRO A 165 -11.34 1.56 8.41
N ALA A 166 -10.02 1.66 8.52
CA ALA A 166 -9.12 1.93 7.41
C ALA A 166 -8.07 0.82 7.29
N ALA A 167 -7.99 0.18 6.13
CA ALA A 167 -6.96 -0.82 5.84
C ALA A 167 -5.79 -0.20 5.07
N ARG A 168 -4.58 -0.63 5.42
CA ARG A 168 -3.34 -0.30 4.71
C ARG A 168 -2.45 -1.52 4.64
N ARG A 169 -1.67 -1.63 3.56
CA ARG A 169 -0.65 -2.65 3.45
C ARG A 169 0.65 -2.16 4.07
N ALA A 170 1.23 -2.95 4.95
CA ALA A 170 2.50 -2.68 5.63
C ALA A 170 3.41 -3.89 5.47
N ALA A 171 4.32 -3.83 4.49
CA ALA A 171 5.18 -4.94 4.09
C ALA A 171 4.35 -6.23 3.80
N ASP A 172 4.64 -7.31 4.54
CA ASP A 172 4.01 -8.62 4.38
C ASP A 172 2.64 -8.73 5.06
N TYR A 173 2.16 -7.65 5.71
CA TYR A 173 0.90 -7.66 6.45
C TYR A 173 -0.10 -6.61 5.97
N THR A 174 -1.37 -6.89 6.17
CA THR A 174 -2.45 -5.91 6.07
C THR A 174 -2.81 -5.42 7.46
N VAL A 175 -2.61 -4.13 7.71
CA VAL A 175 -2.96 -3.48 8.98
C VAL A 175 -4.29 -2.77 8.81
N VAL A 176 -5.22 -3.02 9.71
CA VAL A 176 -6.52 -2.35 9.76
C VAL A 176 -6.64 -1.61 11.08
N ASP A 177 -6.84 -0.30 10.98
CA ASP A 177 -7.11 0.56 12.13
C ASP A 177 -8.61 0.86 12.18
N VAL A 178 -9.22 0.53 13.31
CA VAL A 178 -10.63 0.75 13.62
C VAL A 178 -10.69 1.83 14.71
N PRO A 179 -11.26 3.01 14.46
CA PRO A 179 -11.55 3.96 15.52
C PRO A 179 -12.52 3.32 16.52
N LEU A 180 -12.21 3.37 17.81
CA LEU A 180 -13.03 2.79 18.89
C LEU A 180 -13.36 3.89 19.89
N SER A 181 -14.64 4.15 20.11
CA SER A 181 -15.09 5.07 21.16
C SER A 181 -15.35 4.29 22.44
N PHE A 182 -14.60 4.60 23.49
CA PHE A 182 -14.83 4.09 24.85
C PHE A 182 -15.38 5.20 25.75
N GLU A 183 -16.00 4.84 26.87
CA GLU A 183 -16.54 5.81 27.84
C GLU A 183 -15.50 6.83 28.31
N ALA A 184 -14.26 6.38 28.56
CA ALA A 184 -13.22 7.27 29.10
C ALA A 184 -12.40 7.99 28.02
N ALA A 185 -12.31 7.45 26.79
CA ALA A 185 -11.46 8.01 25.73
C ALA A 185 -11.75 7.41 24.34
N GLU A 186 -11.33 8.14 23.31
CA GLU A 186 -11.20 7.60 21.94
C GLU A 186 -9.92 6.77 21.82
N MET A 187 -10.05 5.56 21.30
CA MET A 187 -8.98 4.59 21.10
C MET A 187 -8.92 4.13 19.64
N VAL A 188 -7.87 3.40 19.28
CA VAL A 188 -7.74 2.76 17.97
C VAL A 188 -7.50 1.27 18.16
N GLY A 189 -8.42 0.46 17.64
CA GLY A 189 -8.27 -0.97 17.52
C GLY A 189 -7.46 -1.32 16.27
N ARG A 190 -6.30 -1.94 16.43
CA ARG A 190 -5.44 -2.34 15.32
C ARG A 190 -5.43 -3.84 15.15
N VAL A 191 -5.82 -4.32 13.97
CA VAL A 191 -5.72 -5.73 13.59
C VAL A 191 -4.72 -5.87 12.45
N THR A 192 -3.78 -6.80 12.58
CA THR A 192 -2.77 -7.09 11.56
C THR A 192 -3.02 -8.48 11.01
N TYR A 193 -3.19 -8.58 9.71
CA TYR A 193 -3.42 -9.83 8.99
C TYR A 193 -2.20 -10.24 8.18
N ASP A 194 -1.89 -11.52 8.18
CA ASP A 194 -1.01 -12.13 7.18
C ASP A 194 -1.73 -12.27 5.81
N ASP A 195 -1.03 -12.83 4.82
CA ASP A 195 -1.60 -13.08 3.48
C ASP A 195 -2.63 -14.21 3.43
N ALA A 196 -2.65 -15.10 4.44
CA ALA A 196 -3.72 -16.09 4.59
C ALA A 196 -4.99 -15.47 5.22
N GLY A 197 -4.91 -14.23 5.68
CA GLY A 197 -5.98 -13.53 6.38
C GLY A 197 -6.19 -13.99 7.81
N LYS A 198 -5.16 -14.56 8.44
CA LYS A 198 -5.09 -14.82 9.88
C LYS A 198 -4.54 -13.61 10.62
N ILE A 199 -5.03 -13.40 11.83
CA ILE A 199 -4.61 -12.28 12.68
C ILE A 199 -3.24 -12.62 13.27
N ALA A 200 -2.22 -11.89 12.85
CA ALA A 200 -0.85 -11.93 13.37
C ALA A 200 -0.62 -10.88 14.47
N GLY A 201 -1.56 -9.96 14.68
CA GLY A 201 -1.51 -8.97 15.75
C GLY A 201 -2.85 -8.31 16.02
N PHE A 202 -3.15 -8.07 17.30
CA PHE A 202 -4.39 -7.44 17.74
C PHE A 202 -4.08 -6.50 18.91
N PHE A 203 -4.41 -5.21 18.79
CA PHE A 203 -4.04 -4.19 19.76
C PHE A 203 -5.15 -3.17 19.97
N VAL A 204 -5.17 -2.58 21.17
CA VAL A 204 -5.92 -1.36 21.47
C VAL A 204 -4.89 -0.28 21.84
N LEU A 205 -4.87 0.79 21.06
CA LEU A 205 -3.84 1.83 21.10
C LEU A 205 -4.46 3.20 21.34
N THR A 206 -3.72 4.12 21.94
CA THR A 206 -4.12 5.53 21.88
C THR A 206 -3.98 6.07 20.45
N PRO A 207 -4.72 7.13 20.07
CA PRO A 207 -4.59 7.74 18.75
C PRO A 207 -3.17 8.23 18.42
N GLU A 208 -2.37 8.58 19.42
CA GLU A 208 -0.96 8.98 19.26
C GLU A 208 -0.06 7.77 18.93
N GLN A 209 -0.25 6.66 19.65
CA GLN A 209 0.46 5.41 19.40
C GLN A 209 0.15 4.85 18.00
N ALA A 210 -1.11 4.95 17.56
CA ALA A 210 -1.52 4.48 16.24
C ALA A 210 -0.82 5.22 15.08
N LYS A 211 -0.46 6.50 15.28
CA LYS A 211 0.25 7.33 14.28
C LYS A 211 1.74 7.05 14.18
N SER A 212 2.33 6.37 15.17
CA SER A 212 3.78 6.24 15.32
C SER A 212 4.40 5.08 14.53
N PHE A 213 3.60 4.28 13.81
CA PHE A 213 4.07 3.13 13.00
C PHE A 213 3.20 2.88 11.76
#